data_AF-A0A259BCZ0-F1
#
_entry.id   AF-A0A259BCZ0-F1
#
_cell.length_a   1.000
_cell.length_b   1.000
_cell.length_c   1.000
_cell.angle_alpha   90.00
_cell.angle_beta   90.00
_cell.angle_gamma   90.00
#
_symmetry.space_group_name_H-M   'P 1'
#
loop_
_entity.id
_entity.type
_entity.pdbx_description
1 polymer ?
#
loop_
_entity_poly.entity_id
_entity_poly.type
_entity_poly.pdbx_seq_one_letter_code
_entity_poly.pdbx_strand_id
1 'polypeptide(L)'
;MMRFGLIINCLSFSAKSSGFCEKHPLTRRMAVFCAAGLLLISLSAQAAQAAQADLYRWTTPNGTIHYGDNMPSSQAEHGYDLINPATGEVLKHFDRAKTPAEIAAEAAAEQARLAAIKAQEDQARKDRVLLALYTSMDDLNRARKQRISELDALIRQTRDSLKRTQARTLSPTPAEALAAQRDVIQLRKNLADLEDRRDVAGAQFARDEHRLQQLLTQTPSKRTP
;
A
#
# COMPACT_ATOMS: atom_id res chain seq x y z
N MET A 1 -40.63 -5.85 18.03
CA MET A 1 -40.48 -4.95 16.85
C MET A 1 -39.05 -5.10 16.37
N MET A 2 -38.66 -5.49 15.15
CA MET A 2 -39.32 -5.67 13.86
C MET A 2 -38.65 -6.88 13.16
N ARG A 3 -39.44 -7.58 12.34
CA ARG A 3 -39.09 -8.71 11.47
C ARG A 3 -38.39 -8.20 10.20
N PHE A 4 -37.36 -8.90 9.72
CA PHE A 4 -36.94 -8.84 8.32
C PHE A 4 -37.44 -10.10 7.60
N GLY A 5 -38.38 -9.92 6.69
CA GLY A 5 -38.95 -10.96 5.84
C GLY A 5 -38.16 -11.07 4.54
N LEU A 6 -37.84 -12.31 4.14
CA LEU A 6 -37.30 -12.65 2.84
C LEU A 6 -38.46 -13.00 1.90
N ILE A 7 -38.46 -12.34 0.75
CA ILE A 7 -39.48 -12.36 -0.29
C ILE A 7 -39.33 -13.66 -1.08
N ILE A 8 -40.36 -14.53 -1.02
CA ILE A 8 -40.47 -15.71 -1.89
C ILE A 8 -41.75 -15.59 -2.71
N ASN A 9 -41.52 -15.47 -4.01
CA ASN A 9 -42.27 -16.06 -5.11
C ASN A 9 -43.73 -15.61 -5.34
N CYS A 10 -43.93 -14.88 -6.43
CA CYS A 10 -45.22 -14.69 -7.05
C CYS A 10 -45.03 -14.53 -8.56
N LEU A 11 -45.31 -15.58 -9.32
CA LEU A 11 -45.78 -15.44 -10.70
C LEU A 11 -46.96 -16.39 -10.88
N SER A 12 -48.11 -15.74 -10.99
CA SER A 12 -49.45 -16.25 -11.08
C SER A 12 -49.77 -16.78 -12.48
N PHE A 13 -50.62 -17.79 -12.58
CA PHE A 13 -51.68 -17.84 -13.60
C PHE A 13 -52.70 -18.92 -13.20
N SER A 14 -53.83 -18.54 -12.58
CA SER A 14 -55.11 -18.17 -13.21
C SER A 14 -55.83 -19.36 -13.86
N ALA A 15 -56.74 -19.98 -13.08
CA ALA A 15 -58.20 -19.99 -13.32
C ALA A 15 -58.63 -21.22 -14.18
N LYS A 16 -59.79 -21.87 -14.04
CA LYS A 16 -61.11 -21.45 -13.54
C LYS A 16 -62.02 -22.70 -13.40
N SER A 17 -63.02 -22.57 -12.52
CA SER A 17 -64.35 -23.22 -12.46
C SER A 17 -64.42 -24.76 -12.32
N SER A 18 -64.86 -25.34 -11.20
CA SER A 18 -66.15 -25.26 -10.46
C SER A 18 -67.25 -26.17 -11.02
N GLY A 19 -67.79 -27.00 -10.12
CA GLY A 19 -69.01 -27.79 -10.27
C GLY A 19 -68.72 -29.23 -10.70
N PHE A 20 -69.37 -30.26 -10.19
CA PHE A 20 -70.37 -30.44 -9.14
C PHE A 20 -70.45 -31.97 -8.92
N CYS A 21 -71.11 -32.38 -7.84
CA CYS A 21 -71.63 -33.73 -7.58
C CYS A 21 -71.91 -34.57 -8.85
N GLU A 22 -71.63 -35.87 -8.85
CA GLU A 22 -72.58 -36.89 -8.38
C GLU A 22 -72.09 -38.33 -8.67
N LYS A 23 -72.32 -39.17 -7.67
CA LYS A 23 -72.45 -40.63 -7.61
C LYS A 23 -72.46 -41.38 -8.97
N HIS A 24 -71.64 -42.43 -9.10
CA HIS A 24 -72.07 -43.84 -9.07
C HIS A 24 -70.94 -44.78 -9.55
N PRO A 25 -70.95 -46.06 -9.11
CA PRO A 25 -69.85 -46.99 -9.23
C PRO A 25 -69.89 -47.75 -10.56
N LEU A 26 -68.85 -48.56 -10.79
CA LEU A 26 -68.68 -49.54 -11.87
C LEU A 26 -67.96 -48.98 -13.10
N THR A 27 -66.67 -49.31 -13.22
CA THR A 27 -66.16 -50.15 -14.32
C THR A 27 -64.66 -50.39 -14.14
N ARG A 28 -64.40 -51.26 -13.17
CA ARG A 28 -63.26 -52.18 -13.06
C ARG A 28 -63.00 -52.85 -14.43
N ARG A 29 -62.16 -52.25 -15.30
CA ARG A 29 -61.44 -52.95 -16.40
C ARG A 29 -60.50 -52.06 -17.24
N MET A 30 -60.60 -50.74 -17.20
CA MET A 30 -59.71 -49.85 -18.00
C MET A 30 -58.47 -49.30 -17.26
N ALA A 31 -58.16 -49.80 -16.05
CA ALA A 31 -56.98 -49.34 -15.30
C ALA A 31 -55.68 -50.10 -15.63
N VAL A 32 -55.74 -51.19 -16.42
CA VAL A 32 -54.58 -52.07 -16.60
C VAL A 32 -53.73 -51.73 -17.84
N PHE A 33 -54.30 -51.09 -18.86
CA PHE A 33 -53.56 -50.82 -20.12
C PHE A 33 -52.82 -49.48 -20.17
N CYS A 34 -53.12 -48.51 -19.30
CA CYS A 34 -52.40 -47.23 -19.26
C CYS A 34 -51.15 -47.25 -18.38
N ALA A 35 -50.99 -48.25 -17.51
CA ALA A 35 -49.84 -48.35 -16.60
C ALA A 35 -48.56 -48.89 -17.29
N ALA A 36 -48.68 -49.60 -18.42
CA ALA A 36 -47.54 -50.16 -19.14
C ALA A 36 -46.90 -49.17 -20.15
N GLY A 37 -47.64 -48.16 -20.63
CA GLY A 37 -47.12 -47.16 -21.58
C GLY A 37 -46.34 -46.01 -20.92
N LEU A 38 -46.67 -45.66 -19.67
CA LEU A 38 -46.02 -44.56 -18.95
C LEU A 38 -44.68 -44.93 -18.28
N LEU A 39 -44.41 -46.23 -18.15
CA LEU A 39 -43.14 -46.72 -17.57
C LEU A 39 -42.01 -46.82 -18.60
N LEU A 40 -42.33 -46.84 -19.91
CA LEU A 40 -41.32 -46.87 -20.99
C LEU A 40 -40.84 -45.48 -21.44
N ILE A 41 -41.59 -44.41 -21.16
CA ILE A 41 -41.19 -43.02 -21.51
C ILE A 41 -40.35 -42.37 -20.40
N SER A 42 -40.41 -42.89 -19.18
CA SER A 42 -39.63 -42.35 -18.05
C SER A 42 -38.15 -42.80 -18.02
N LEU A 43 -37.73 -43.68 -18.96
CA LEU A 43 -36.37 -44.24 -18.99
C LEU A 43 -35.44 -43.60 -20.04
N SER A 44 -35.91 -42.67 -20.86
CA SER A 44 -35.10 -42.06 -21.93
C SER A 44 -34.54 -40.66 -21.60
N ALA A 45 -34.69 -40.19 -20.37
CA ALA A 45 -34.21 -38.87 -19.93
C ALA A 45 -33.02 -38.94 -18.95
N GLN A 46 -32.12 -39.92 -19.10
CA GLN A 46 -30.73 -39.71 -18.68
C GLN A 46 -30.01 -38.95 -19.81
N ALA A 47 -30.35 -37.68 -19.98
CA ALA A 47 -29.49 -36.76 -20.71
C ALA A 47 -28.21 -36.64 -19.89
N ALA A 48 -27.12 -37.21 -20.42
CA ALA A 48 -25.80 -37.15 -19.84
C ALA A 48 -25.50 -35.72 -19.37
N GLN A 49 -25.35 -35.53 -18.06
CA GLN A 49 -24.44 -34.50 -17.57
C GLN A 49 -23.06 -34.90 -18.06
N ALA A 50 -22.74 -34.52 -19.30
CA ALA A 50 -21.38 -34.55 -19.80
C ALA A 50 -20.59 -33.70 -18.82
N ALA A 51 -19.73 -34.35 -18.03
CA ALA A 51 -18.66 -33.66 -17.32
C ALA A 51 -17.96 -32.80 -18.38
N GLN A 52 -18.13 -31.48 -18.31
CA GLN A 52 -17.44 -30.58 -19.21
C GLN A 52 -15.95 -30.76 -18.91
N ALA A 53 -15.27 -31.50 -19.78
CA ALA A 53 -13.84 -31.67 -19.69
C ALA A 53 -13.21 -30.30 -19.95
N ASP A 54 -12.43 -29.81 -18.99
CA ASP A 54 -11.62 -28.61 -19.15
C ASP A 54 -10.68 -28.82 -20.34
N LEU A 55 -10.79 -27.97 -21.36
CA LEU A 55 -9.96 -28.04 -22.55
C LEU A 55 -8.91 -26.92 -22.49
N TYR A 56 -7.65 -27.29 -22.56
CA TYR A 56 -6.53 -26.36 -22.46
C TYR A 56 -5.96 -26.07 -23.85
N ARG A 57 -5.57 -24.82 -24.08
CA ARG A 57 -4.83 -24.37 -25.26
C ARG A 57 -3.48 -23.82 -24.81
N TRP A 58 -2.39 -24.36 -25.31
CA TRP A 58 -1.04 -23.85 -25.02
C TRP A 58 -0.17 -23.81 -26.27
N THR A 59 0.87 -22.98 -26.22
CA THR A 59 1.85 -22.88 -27.32
C THR A 59 3.11 -23.61 -26.91
N THR A 60 3.61 -24.48 -27.78
CA THR A 60 4.89 -25.18 -27.57
C THR A 60 6.07 -24.28 -27.93
N PRO A 61 7.31 -24.58 -27.47
CA PRO A 61 8.49 -23.80 -27.82
C PRO A 61 8.73 -23.66 -29.33
N ASN A 62 8.22 -24.60 -30.13
CA ASN A 62 8.31 -24.58 -31.58
C ASN A 62 7.28 -23.65 -32.25
N GLY A 63 6.44 -22.95 -31.46
CA GLY A 63 5.40 -22.05 -31.94
C GLY A 63 4.08 -22.75 -32.33
N THR A 64 3.97 -24.06 -32.15
CA THR A 64 2.75 -24.82 -32.47
C THR A 64 1.75 -24.71 -31.32
N ILE A 65 0.51 -24.37 -31.64
CA ILE A 65 -0.62 -24.34 -30.69
C ILE A 65 -1.20 -25.74 -30.55
N HIS A 66 -1.30 -26.23 -29.32
CA HIS A 66 -1.90 -27.51 -28.98
C HIS A 66 -3.17 -27.32 -28.15
N TYR A 67 -4.11 -28.24 -28.35
CA TYR A 67 -5.34 -28.34 -27.60
C TYR A 67 -5.40 -29.72 -26.95
N GLY A 68 -5.72 -29.78 -25.66
CA GLY A 68 -5.79 -31.05 -24.95
C GLY A 68 -6.50 -30.92 -23.62
N ASP A 69 -7.13 -32.01 -23.20
CA ASP A 69 -7.74 -32.20 -21.88
C ASP A 69 -6.69 -32.43 -20.78
N ASN A 70 -5.50 -32.92 -21.16
CA ASN A 70 -4.37 -33.13 -20.27
C ASN A 70 -3.14 -32.33 -20.72
N MET A 71 -2.89 -31.19 -20.07
CA MET A 71 -1.73 -30.35 -20.33
C MET A 71 -0.49 -30.87 -19.58
N PRO A 72 0.65 -31.08 -20.26
CA PRO A 72 1.92 -31.42 -19.60
C PRO A 72 2.38 -30.30 -18.65
N SER A 73 2.90 -30.67 -17.48
CA SER A 73 3.36 -29.71 -16.46
C SER A 73 4.45 -28.75 -16.96
N SER A 74 5.30 -29.17 -17.89
CA SER A 74 6.34 -28.32 -18.50
C SER A 74 5.78 -27.12 -19.28
N GLN A 75 4.54 -27.22 -19.77
CA GLN A 75 3.88 -26.17 -20.55
C GLN A 75 3.13 -25.16 -19.67
N ALA A 76 2.82 -25.52 -18.43
CA ALA A 76 2.14 -24.63 -17.49
C ALA A 76 2.94 -23.34 -17.20
N GLU A 77 4.27 -23.41 -17.26
CA GLU A 77 5.16 -22.25 -17.01
C GLU A 77 5.19 -21.24 -18.16
N HIS A 78 4.74 -21.62 -19.37
CA HIS A 78 4.81 -20.77 -20.57
C HIS A 78 3.53 -19.95 -20.81
N GLY A 79 2.54 -20.11 -19.93
CA GLY A 79 1.21 -19.53 -20.07
C GLY A 79 0.30 -20.39 -20.96
N TYR A 80 -0.98 -20.40 -20.64
CA TYR A 80 -1.98 -21.24 -21.30
C TYR A 80 -3.38 -20.65 -21.17
N ASP A 81 -4.27 -21.07 -22.05
CA ASP A 81 -5.68 -20.68 -22.03
C ASP A 81 -6.55 -21.87 -21.64
N LEU A 82 -7.52 -21.63 -20.77
CA LEU A 82 -8.66 -22.52 -20.59
C LEU A 82 -9.72 -22.13 -21.63
N ILE A 83 -10.17 -23.10 -22.43
CA ILE A 83 -11.15 -22.88 -23.48
C ILE A 83 -12.41 -23.72 -23.27
N ASN A 84 -13.54 -23.21 -23.73
CA ASN A 84 -14.79 -23.94 -23.73
C ASN A 84 -14.75 -25.03 -24.83
N PRO A 85 -14.94 -26.32 -24.50
CA PRO A 85 -14.85 -27.40 -25.47
C PRO A 85 -15.94 -27.37 -26.55
N ALA A 86 -17.11 -26.76 -26.27
CA ALA A 86 -18.24 -26.69 -27.20
C ALA A 86 -18.19 -25.47 -28.13
N THR A 87 -17.70 -24.32 -27.63
CA THR A 87 -17.71 -23.05 -28.37
C THR A 87 -16.32 -22.61 -28.85
N GLY A 88 -15.24 -23.17 -28.29
CA GLY A 88 -13.86 -22.76 -28.58
C GLY A 88 -13.45 -21.41 -27.99
N GLU A 89 -14.31 -20.81 -27.17
CA GLU A 89 -14.07 -19.51 -26.53
C GLU A 89 -13.08 -19.61 -25.37
N VAL A 90 -12.20 -18.61 -25.20
CA VAL A 90 -11.27 -18.54 -24.07
C VAL A 90 -12.03 -18.17 -22.80
N LEU A 91 -12.14 -19.11 -21.88
CA LEU A 91 -12.72 -18.92 -20.56
C LEU A 91 -11.77 -18.16 -19.63
N LYS A 92 -10.47 -18.46 -19.70
CA LYS A 92 -9.45 -17.82 -18.86
C LYS A 92 -8.05 -17.91 -19.47
N HIS A 93 -7.32 -16.80 -19.49
CA HIS A 93 -5.90 -16.76 -19.85
C HIS A 93 -5.03 -16.85 -18.59
N PHE A 94 -3.96 -17.62 -18.65
CA PHE A 94 -2.90 -17.68 -17.63
C PHE A 94 -1.60 -17.22 -18.28
N ASP A 95 -1.01 -16.14 -17.75
CA ASP A 95 0.27 -15.64 -18.20
C ASP A 95 1.40 -16.63 -17.90
N ARG A 96 2.52 -16.48 -18.63
CA ARG A 96 3.74 -17.23 -18.32
C ARG A 96 4.25 -16.93 -16.91
N ALA A 97 4.96 -17.89 -16.34
CA ALA A 97 5.74 -17.66 -15.14
C ALA A 97 6.72 -16.51 -15.39
N LYS A 98 6.73 -15.54 -14.46
CA LYS A 98 7.69 -14.43 -14.51
C LYS A 98 9.10 -14.99 -14.38
N THR A 99 10.02 -14.48 -15.19
CA THR A 99 11.43 -14.84 -15.05
C THR A 99 11.98 -14.33 -13.71
N PRO A 100 13.04 -14.95 -13.15
CA PRO A 100 13.68 -14.44 -11.94
C PRO A 100 14.12 -12.96 -12.07
N ALA A 101 14.51 -12.54 -13.27
CA ALA A 101 14.88 -11.15 -13.56
C ALA A 101 13.68 -10.19 -13.49
N GLU A 102 12.52 -10.59 -14.03
CA GLU A 102 11.28 -9.79 -13.97
C GLU A 102 10.74 -9.68 -12.54
N ILE A 103 10.80 -10.77 -11.76
CA ILE A 103 10.44 -10.76 -10.34
C ILE A 103 11.35 -9.80 -9.57
N ALA A 104 12.66 -9.87 -9.81
CA ALA A 104 13.62 -8.97 -9.17
C ALA A 104 13.39 -7.49 -9.56
N ALA A 105 13.08 -7.21 -10.83
CA ALA A 105 12.78 -5.86 -11.30
C ALA A 105 11.50 -5.28 -10.69
N GLU A 106 10.43 -6.08 -10.60
CA GLU A 106 9.17 -5.68 -9.95
C GLU A 106 9.36 -5.45 -8.45
N ALA A 107 10.12 -6.32 -7.77
CA ALA A 107 10.47 -6.13 -6.36
C ALA A 107 11.27 -4.83 -6.16
N ALA A 108 12.25 -4.54 -7.01
CA ALA A 108 13.02 -3.30 -6.94
C ALA A 108 12.14 -2.06 -7.19
N ALA A 109 11.22 -2.12 -8.16
CA ALA A 109 10.27 -1.04 -8.45
C ALA A 109 9.32 -0.79 -7.27
N GLU A 110 8.80 -1.84 -6.64
CA GLU A 110 7.94 -1.70 -5.47
C GLU A 110 8.71 -1.14 -4.28
N GLN A 111 9.94 -1.59 -4.03
CA GLN A 111 10.79 -1.02 -2.98
C GLN A 111 11.05 0.48 -3.21
N ALA A 112 11.33 0.89 -4.46
CA ALA A 112 11.50 2.29 -4.82
C ALA A 112 10.21 3.10 -4.58
N ARG A 113 9.04 2.53 -4.93
CA ARG A 113 7.73 3.16 -4.68
C ARG A 113 7.47 3.34 -3.19
N LEU A 114 7.70 2.31 -2.38
CA LEU A 114 7.53 2.35 -0.93
C LEU A 114 8.49 3.37 -0.29
N ALA A 115 9.75 3.43 -0.76
CA ALA A 115 10.72 4.43 -0.31
C ALA A 115 10.27 5.85 -0.65
N ALA A 116 9.71 6.08 -1.84
CA ALA A 116 9.19 7.37 -2.25
C ALA A 116 7.97 7.81 -1.39
N ILE A 117 7.03 6.89 -1.13
CA ILE A 117 5.88 7.14 -0.26
C ILE A 117 6.36 7.51 1.15
N LYS A 118 7.28 6.73 1.72
CA LYS A 118 7.83 7.01 3.05
C LYS A 118 8.54 8.37 3.11
N ALA A 119 9.32 8.71 2.09
CA ALA A 119 9.98 10.02 2.02
C ALA A 119 8.95 11.18 1.96
N GLN A 120 7.85 11.01 1.22
CA GLN A 120 6.77 11.99 1.15
C GLN A 120 6.05 12.13 2.50
N GLU A 121 5.75 11.02 3.17
CA GLU A 121 5.13 11.03 4.50
C GLU A 121 6.02 11.69 5.56
N ASP A 122 7.32 11.41 5.52
CA ASP A 122 8.31 12.03 6.40
C ASP A 122 8.42 13.54 6.13
N GLN A 123 8.40 13.96 4.87
CA GLN A 123 8.36 15.38 4.53
C GLN A 123 7.08 16.06 5.03
N ALA A 124 5.92 15.44 4.79
CA ALA A 124 4.64 15.97 5.27
C ALA A 124 4.57 16.04 6.80
N ARG A 125 5.18 15.08 7.51
CA ARG A 125 5.33 15.11 8.97
C ARG A 125 6.18 16.31 9.40
N LYS A 126 7.34 16.52 8.78
CA LYS A 126 8.23 17.67 9.07
C LYS A 126 7.51 19.00 8.80
N ASP A 127 6.78 19.09 7.69
CA ASP A 127 6.02 20.30 7.34
C ASP A 127 4.93 20.62 8.36
N ARG A 128 4.20 19.60 8.85
CA ARG A 128 3.21 19.78 9.92
C ARG A 128 3.83 20.29 11.20
N VAL A 129 4.99 19.76 11.58
CA VAL A 129 5.74 20.22 12.76
C VAL A 129 6.19 21.67 12.57
N LEU A 130 6.69 22.02 11.39
CA LEU A 130 7.15 23.37 11.08
C LEU A 130 6.01 24.39 11.20
N LEU A 131 4.84 24.09 10.63
CA LEU A 131 3.65 24.94 10.71
C LEU A 131 3.05 25.01 12.13
N ALA A 132 3.21 23.94 12.93
CA ALA A 132 2.74 23.93 14.31
C ALA A 132 3.65 24.76 15.24
N LEU A 133 4.96 24.76 14.99
CA LEU A 133 5.93 25.53 15.77
C LEU A 133 5.93 27.02 15.40
N TYR A 134 5.77 27.33 14.12
CA TYR A 134 5.89 28.69 13.61
C TYR A 134 4.66 29.05 12.78
N THR A 135 3.85 29.98 13.30
CA THR A 135 2.63 30.43 12.63
C THR A 135 2.93 31.47 11.55
N SER A 136 4.05 32.18 11.68
CA SER A 136 4.52 33.22 10.76
C SER A 136 6.03 33.18 10.57
N MET A 137 6.52 33.87 9.53
CA MET A 137 7.95 34.03 9.29
C MET A 137 8.66 34.77 10.43
N ASP A 138 7.98 35.74 11.05
CA ASP A 138 8.54 36.49 12.18
C ASP A 138 8.76 35.60 13.40
N ASP A 139 7.91 34.60 13.63
CA ASP A 139 8.08 33.65 14.74
C ASP A 139 9.36 32.82 14.56
N LEU A 140 9.59 32.31 13.34
CA LEU A 140 10.79 31.57 12.98
C LEU A 140 12.04 32.45 13.12
N ASN A 141 11.97 33.71 12.68
CA ASN A 141 13.08 34.65 12.80
C ASN A 141 13.43 34.99 14.26
N ARG A 142 12.42 35.14 15.13
CA ARG A 142 12.65 35.34 16.57
C ARG A 142 13.29 34.10 17.20
N ALA A 143 12.79 32.90 16.89
CA ALA A 143 13.37 31.64 17.36
C ALA A 143 14.81 31.45 16.90
N ARG A 144 15.10 31.74 15.61
CA ARG A 144 16.44 31.74 15.04
C ARG A 144 17.36 32.69 15.80
N LYS A 145 16.95 33.95 15.97
CA LYS A 145 17.76 34.97 16.65
C LYS A 145 18.07 34.56 18.09
N GLN A 146 17.08 34.06 18.82
CA GLN A 146 17.28 33.57 20.18
C GLN A 146 18.29 32.42 20.20
N ARG A 147 18.09 31.40 19.36
CA ARG A 147 18.95 30.22 19.35
C ARG A 147 20.40 30.53 18.98
N ILE A 148 20.62 31.38 17.97
CA ILE A 148 21.96 31.80 17.59
C ILE A 148 22.61 32.64 18.69
N SER A 149 21.86 33.55 19.31
CA SER A 149 22.36 34.36 20.43
C SER A 149 22.78 33.51 21.64
N GLU A 150 22.05 32.45 21.95
CA GLU A 150 22.42 31.49 23.01
C GLU A 150 23.76 30.80 22.70
N LEU A 151 23.93 30.28 21.48
CA LEU A 151 25.16 29.62 21.06
C LEU A 151 26.34 30.61 21.02
N ASP A 152 26.12 31.82 20.51
CA ASP A 152 27.14 32.87 20.50
C ASP A 152 27.58 33.27 21.92
N ALA A 153 26.66 33.25 22.90
CA ALA A 153 27.02 33.48 24.29
C ALA A 153 27.94 32.38 24.84
N LEU A 154 27.64 31.12 24.56
CA LEU A 154 28.49 29.99 24.94
C LEU A 154 29.86 30.02 24.25
N ILE A 155 29.90 30.36 22.96
CA ILE A 155 31.13 30.55 22.20
C ILE A 155 31.99 31.65 22.83
N ARG A 156 31.39 32.82 23.15
CA ARG A 156 32.11 33.91 23.82
C ARG A 156 32.69 33.47 25.16
N GLN A 157 31.87 32.86 26.01
CA GLN A 157 32.31 32.37 27.32
C GLN A 157 33.48 31.37 27.20
N THR A 158 33.38 30.43 26.26
CA THR A 158 34.43 29.43 26.01
C THR A 158 35.70 30.08 25.48
N ARG A 159 35.58 31.05 24.57
CA ARG A 159 36.71 31.83 24.05
C ARG A 159 37.41 32.63 25.14
N ASP A 160 36.67 33.23 26.06
CA ASP A 160 37.26 33.95 27.19
C ASP A 160 37.95 33.00 28.19
N SER A 161 37.36 31.83 28.43
CA SER A 161 37.99 30.76 29.21
C SER A 161 39.29 30.26 28.57
N LEU A 162 39.28 30.10 27.25
CA LEU A 162 40.46 29.73 26.47
C LEU A 162 41.57 30.77 26.60
N LYS A 163 41.26 32.06 26.45
CA LYS A 163 42.24 33.16 26.63
C LYS A 163 42.86 33.15 28.04
N ARG A 164 42.03 33.02 29.08
CA ARG A 164 42.51 32.93 30.47
C ARG A 164 43.40 31.71 30.69
N THR A 165 43.03 30.57 30.11
CA THR A 165 43.81 29.33 30.25
C THR A 165 45.11 29.38 29.47
N GLN A 166 45.14 30.02 28.30
CA GLN A 166 46.37 30.28 27.54
C GLN A 166 47.37 31.10 28.35
N ALA A 167 46.93 32.12 29.10
CA ALA A 167 47.83 32.87 29.98
C ALA A 167 48.49 31.96 31.05
N ARG A 168 47.76 30.97 31.59
CA ARG A 168 48.28 29.99 32.56
C ARG A 168 49.29 29.00 31.96
N THR A 169 49.38 28.89 30.63
CA THR A 169 50.42 28.06 30.01
C THR A 169 51.83 28.65 30.15
N LEU A 170 51.93 29.94 30.48
CA LEU A 170 53.17 30.66 30.73
C LEU A 170 53.62 30.57 32.21
N SER A 171 52.92 29.79 33.03
CA SER A 171 53.26 29.63 34.46
C SER A 171 54.69 29.08 34.63
N PRO A 172 55.44 29.55 35.64
CA PRO A 172 56.82 29.13 35.88
C PRO A 172 56.94 27.67 36.35
N THR A 173 55.82 27.06 36.73
CA THR A 173 55.69 25.69 37.24
C THR A 173 55.38 24.72 36.08
N PRO A 174 56.28 23.76 35.74
CA PRO A 174 56.09 22.87 34.59
C PRO A 174 54.80 22.02 34.63
N ALA A 175 54.41 21.57 35.83
CA ALA A 175 53.20 20.76 36.00
C ALA A 175 51.92 21.56 35.72
N GLU A 176 51.85 22.82 36.15
CA GLU A 176 50.74 23.72 35.90
C GLU A 176 50.66 24.10 34.42
N ALA A 177 51.80 24.43 33.81
CA ALA A 177 51.87 24.74 32.39
C ALA A 177 51.39 23.56 31.52
N LEU A 178 51.75 22.32 31.87
CA LEU A 178 51.28 21.12 31.16
C LEU A 178 49.78 20.89 31.36
N ALA A 179 49.26 21.07 32.58
CA ALA A 179 47.82 20.98 32.84
C ALA A 179 47.04 22.02 32.04
N ALA A 180 47.48 23.28 32.04
CA ALA A 180 46.88 24.36 31.27
C ALA A 180 46.94 24.08 29.76
N GLN A 181 48.01 23.46 29.25
CA GLN A 181 48.09 23.06 27.83
C GLN A 181 47.03 22.00 27.47
N ARG A 182 46.80 21.02 28.33
CA ARG A 182 45.74 20.01 28.15
C ARG A 182 44.36 20.67 28.13
N ASP A 183 44.12 21.58 29.06
CA ASP A 183 42.86 22.35 29.13
C ASP A 183 42.65 23.20 27.87
N VAL A 184 43.70 23.85 27.34
CA VAL A 184 43.64 24.60 26.08
C VAL A 184 43.22 23.70 24.92
N ILE A 185 43.74 22.48 24.83
CA ILE A 185 43.35 21.53 23.78
C ILE A 185 41.87 21.19 23.90
N GLN A 186 41.36 20.91 25.10
CA GLN A 186 39.95 20.60 25.31
C GLN A 186 39.04 21.80 25.00
N LEU A 187 39.40 22.99 25.49
CA LEU A 187 38.64 24.21 25.23
C LEU A 187 38.60 24.57 23.75
N ARG A 188 39.67 24.31 22.99
CA ARG A 188 39.68 24.46 21.53
C ARG A 188 38.72 23.49 20.83
N LYS A 189 38.68 22.23 21.26
CA LYS A 189 37.71 21.25 20.73
C LYS A 189 36.28 21.67 21.02
N ASN A 190 36.01 22.07 22.26
CA ASN A 190 34.68 22.54 22.66
C ASN A 190 34.25 23.79 21.89
N LEU A 191 35.18 24.72 21.64
CA LEU A 191 34.92 25.91 20.84
C LEU A 191 34.54 25.54 19.40
N ALA A 192 35.29 24.62 18.78
CA ALA A 192 35.00 24.15 17.43
C ALA A 192 33.63 23.44 17.34
N ASP A 193 33.28 22.60 18.33
CA ASP A 193 31.95 21.98 18.42
C ASP A 193 30.83 23.02 18.52
N LEU A 194 31.00 24.05 19.36
CA LEU A 194 30.00 25.10 19.50
C LEU A 194 29.84 25.93 18.24
N GLU A 195 30.94 26.22 17.53
CA GLU A 195 30.93 26.93 16.25
C GLU A 195 30.23 26.09 15.16
N ASP A 196 30.52 24.80 15.07
CA ASP A 196 29.82 23.87 14.15
C ASP A 196 28.32 23.80 14.46
N ARG A 197 27.95 23.65 15.74
CA ARG A 197 26.54 23.62 16.16
C ARG A 197 25.81 24.92 15.84
N ARG A 198 26.48 26.07 15.94
CA ARG A 198 25.92 27.37 15.52
C ARG A 198 25.67 27.38 14.02
N ASP A 199 26.61 26.91 13.23
CA ASP A 199 26.51 26.92 11.77
C ASP A 199 25.46 25.93 11.26
N VAL A 200 25.42 24.72 11.83
CA VAL A 200 24.38 23.72 11.57
C VAL A 200 23.00 24.26 11.94
N ALA A 201 22.86 24.92 13.11
CA ALA A 201 21.60 25.54 13.51
C ALA A 201 21.19 26.66 12.54
N GLY A 202 22.14 27.52 12.15
CA GLY A 202 21.90 28.59 11.18
C GLY A 202 21.44 28.07 9.82
N ALA A 203 22.09 27.02 9.31
CA ALA A 203 21.72 26.36 8.07
C ALA A 203 20.35 25.67 8.15
N GLN A 204 20.03 25.06 9.30
CA GLN A 204 18.72 24.47 9.53
C GLN A 204 17.61 25.53 9.50
N PHE A 205 17.77 26.65 10.20
CA PHE A 205 16.80 27.74 10.16
C PHE A 205 16.65 28.34 8.75
N ALA A 206 17.72 28.43 7.97
CA ALA A 206 17.64 28.89 6.58
C ALA A 206 16.82 27.94 5.68
N ARG A 207 16.97 26.62 5.86
CA ARG A 207 16.13 25.63 5.16
C ARG A 207 14.67 25.74 5.59
N ASP A 208 14.44 25.89 6.89
CA ASP A 208 13.10 26.00 7.46
C ASP A 208 12.41 27.30 7.04
N GLU A 209 13.14 28.41 6.93
CA GLU A 209 12.67 29.69 6.40
C GLU A 209 12.13 29.54 4.97
N HIS A 210 12.94 28.99 4.05
CA HIS A 210 12.49 28.74 2.69
C HIS A 210 11.30 27.78 2.64
N ARG A 211 11.31 26.71 3.44
CA ARG A 211 10.22 25.74 3.44
C ARG A 211 8.92 26.34 3.99
N LEU A 212 9.00 27.09 5.09
CA LEU A 212 7.85 27.77 5.68
C LEU A 212 7.26 28.79 4.69
N GLN A 213 8.10 29.53 3.96
CA GLN A 213 7.63 30.46 2.93
C GLN A 213 6.83 29.74 1.83
N GLN A 214 7.29 28.58 1.37
CA GLN A 214 6.57 27.76 0.41
C GLN A 214 5.23 27.28 0.97
N LEU A 215 5.20 26.80 2.22
CA LEU A 215 3.97 26.30 2.84
C LEU A 215 2.95 27.43 3.05
N LEU A 216 3.39 28.62 3.47
CA LEU A 216 2.52 29.79 3.65
C LEU A 216 1.96 30.32 2.34
N THR A 217 2.74 30.29 1.24
CA THR A 217 2.28 30.72 -0.09
C THR A 217 1.37 29.70 -0.77
N GLN A 218 1.58 28.40 -0.51
CA GLN A 218 0.74 27.32 -1.04
C GLN A 218 -0.58 27.18 -0.31
N THR A 219 -0.73 27.72 0.90
CA THR A 219 -1.99 27.72 1.63
C THR A 219 -2.91 28.78 1.03
N PRO A 220 -3.88 28.45 0.16
CA PRO A 220 -4.81 29.44 -0.33
C PRO A 220 -5.65 29.86 0.86
N SER A 221 -5.86 31.16 0.99
CA SER A 221 -6.78 31.77 1.95
C SER A 221 -8.12 31.02 1.99
N LYS A 222 -8.27 30.08 2.93
CA LYS A 222 -9.56 29.65 3.49
C LYS A 222 -10.02 30.64 4.57
N ARG A 223 -9.67 31.93 4.45
CA ARG A 223 -10.45 32.99 5.08
C ARG A 223 -11.64 33.24 4.17
N THR A 224 -12.70 32.47 4.41
CA THR A 224 -14.05 32.76 3.96
C THR A 224 -14.44 34.21 4.33
N PRO A 225 -15.27 34.86 3.50
CA PRO A 225 -15.67 36.25 3.66
C PRO A 225 -16.42 36.54 4.96
#